data_AF-A0A8J3FAM1-F1
#
_entry.id   AF-A0A8J3FAM1-F1
#
_cell.length_a   1.000
_cell.length_b   1.000
_cell.length_c   1.000
_cell.angle_alpha   90.00
_cell.angle_beta   90.00
_cell.angle_gamma   90.00
#
_symmetry.space_group_name_H-M   'P 1'
#
loop_
_entity.id
_entity.type
_entity.pdbx_description
1 polymer ?
#
loop_
_entity_poly.entity_id
_entity_poly.type
_entity_poly.pdbx_seq_one_letter_code
_entity_poly.pdbx_strand_id
1 'polypeptide(L)'
;MTPQTDIPPVRRFVVAPDLFSTNPQDSAARAFSKYVASSCPDAVVVVVSTGTEPVAAATAIEQLRADYGGPVTLLYGGMMQSRLHRHGGWPSLRDVATTGGPYPITDGWRVVALNPKGNCRYAGAQAIRLARVLRSNVICAGGSSTSVLSVTVKWDGCETPIWAVELGRVPAGRTVSAMELPSFVILEVGRQPAQPQLVSFRADGSFTVDGVEYADGSTTAPSSMRTAA
;
A
#
# COMPACT_ATOMS: atom_id res chain seq x y z
N MET A 1 -34.17 11.56 -25.64
CA MET A 1 -33.59 10.57 -24.71
C MET A 1 -32.10 10.87 -24.61
N THR A 2 -31.68 11.49 -23.52
CA THR A 2 -30.26 11.70 -23.22
C THR A 2 -29.65 10.35 -22.83
N PRO A 3 -28.50 9.93 -23.39
CA PRO A 3 -27.83 8.72 -22.93
C PRO A 3 -27.45 8.92 -21.47
N GLN A 4 -27.97 8.05 -20.62
CA GLN A 4 -27.58 7.98 -19.22
C GLN A 4 -26.13 7.49 -19.22
N THR A 5 -25.18 8.40 -19.01
CA THR A 5 -23.78 8.04 -18.82
C THR A 5 -23.69 7.27 -17.51
N ASP A 6 -23.63 5.95 -17.61
CA ASP A 6 -23.36 5.08 -16.47
C ASP A 6 -22.02 5.51 -15.85
N ILE A 7 -22.10 6.19 -14.72
CA ILE A 7 -20.93 6.49 -13.91
C ILE A 7 -20.46 5.14 -13.35
N PRO A 8 -19.25 4.67 -13.69
CA PRO A 8 -18.78 3.41 -13.17
C PRO A 8 -18.74 3.45 -11.63
N PRO A 9 -19.12 2.34 -10.96
CA PRO A 9 -19.12 2.30 -9.50
C PRO A 9 -17.73 2.59 -8.95
N VAL A 10 -17.66 3.31 -7.84
CA VAL A 10 -16.41 3.56 -7.13
C VAL A 10 -15.94 2.24 -6.53
N ARG A 11 -14.73 1.82 -6.90
CA ARG A 11 -14.05 0.62 -6.37
C ARG A 11 -12.94 1.04 -5.41
N ARG A 12 -12.81 0.36 -4.29
CA ARG A 12 -11.82 0.61 -3.25
C ARG A 12 -10.81 -0.53 -3.18
N PHE A 13 -9.54 -0.19 -3.32
CA PHE A 13 -8.42 -1.12 -3.17
C PHE A 13 -7.57 -0.70 -1.98
N VAL A 14 -7.09 -1.68 -1.21
CA VAL A 14 -6.20 -1.43 -0.06
C VAL A 14 -4.86 -2.11 -0.31
N VAL A 15 -3.75 -1.38 -0.13
CA VAL A 15 -2.39 -1.93 -0.27
C VAL A 15 -1.62 -1.75 1.04
N ALA A 16 -1.19 -2.85 1.65
CA ALA A 16 -0.51 -2.84 2.95
C ALA A 16 0.84 -3.59 2.89
N PRO A 17 1.98 -2.90 3.17
CA PRO A 17 3.30 -3.54 3.26
C PRO A 17 3.58 -4.10 4.65
N ASP A 18 4.21 -5.27 4.71
CA ASP A 18 4.88 -5.84 5.89
C ASP A 18 4.06 -5.91 7.18
N LEU A 19 2.74 -5.74 7.09
CA LEU A 19 1.85 -5.70 8.24
C LEU A 19 1.80 -7.02 9.01
N PHE A 20 2.02 -8.13 8.30
CA PHE A 20 1.98 -9.49 8.86
C PHE A 20 3.37 -10.15 8.91
N SER A 21 4.42 -9.33 8.87
CA SER A 21 5.79 -9.77 8.61
C SER A 21 6.46 -10.49 9.78
N THR A 22 5.91 -10.43 10.99
CA THR A 22 6.59 -10.93 12.20
C THR A 22 5.68 -11.41 13.31
N ASN A 23 4.46 -10.89 13.44
CA ASN A 23 3.49 -11.40 14.40
C ASN A 23 2.05 -11.04 13.96
N PRO A 24 1.18 -12.00 13.59
CA PRO A 24 -0.24 -11.72 13.34
C PRO A 24 -0.97 -11.17 14.58
N GLN A 25 -0.39 -11.31 15.77
CA GLN A 25 -0.88 -10.70 17.00
C GLN A 25 -0.39 -9.25 17.22
N ASP A 26 0.11 -8.56 16.20
CA ASP A 26 0.40 -7.13 16.29
C ASP A 26 -0.91 -6.30 16.37
N SER A 27 -0.92 -5.28 17.22
CA SER A 27 -2.01 -4.31 17.36
C SER A 27 -2.38 -3.70 16.01
N ALA A 28 -1.38 -3.35 15.19
CA ALA A 28 -1.57 -2.78 13.86
C ALA A 28 -2.27 -3.76 12.89
N ALA A 29 -1.86 -5.03 12.92
CA ALA A 29 -2.45 -6.08 12.09
C ALA A 29 -3.91 -6.35 12.47
N ARG A 30 -4.24 -6.35 13.76
CA ARG A 30 -5.62 -6.48 14.25
C ARG A 30 -6.48 -5.27 13.91
N ALA A 31 -5.99 -4.05 14.14
CA ALA A 31 -6.70 -2.82 13.79
C ALA A 31 -6.98 -2.76 12.27
N PHE A 32 -6.01 -3.14 11.44
CA PHE A 32 -6.18 -3.22 10.00
C PHE A 32 -7.20 -4.27 9.57
N SER A 33 -7.17 -5.46 10.17
CA SER A 33 -8.14 -6.52 9.86
C SER A 33 -9.57 -6.07 10.18
N LYS A 34 -9.78 -5.35 11.30
CA LYS A 34 -11.07 -4.72 11.63
C LYS A 34 -11.50 -3.70 10.58
N TYR A 35 -10.58 -2.85 10.11
CA TYR A 35 -10.86 -1.89 9.05
C TYR A 35 -11.26 -2.57 7.74
N VAL A 36 -10.53 -3.59 7.30
CA VAL A 36 -10.84 -4.31 6.06
C VAL A 36 -12.21 -4.98 6.17
N ALA A 37 -12.51 -5.64 7.31
CA ALA A 37 -13.80 -6.27 7.54
C ALA A 37 -14.96 -5.25 7.58
N SER A 38 -14.78 -4.07 8.19
CA SER A 38 -15.84 -3.05 8.27
C SER A 38 -16.02 -2.26 6.98
N SER A 39 -14.92 -1.92 6.31
CA SER A 39 -14.93 -1.07 5.11
C SER A 39 -15.19 -1.83 3.82
N CYS A 40 -15.09 -3.17 3.86
CA CYS A 40 -15.35 -4.09 2.74
C CYS A 40 -14.78 -3.56 1.41
N PRO A 41 -13.45 -3.37 1.28
CA PRO A 41 -12.87 -2.97 0.01
C PRO A 41 -13.15 -4.00 -1.09
N ASP A 42 -12.97 -3.66 -2.35
CA ASP A 42 -13.10 -4.60 -3.48
C ASP A 42 -11.94 -5.61 -3.54
N ALA A 43 -10.75 -5.19 -3.12
CA ALA A 43 -9.62 -6.09 -2.94
C ALA A 43 -8.56 -5.53 -1.99
N VAL A 44 -7.82 -6.44 -1.37
CA VAL A 44 -6.64 -6.14 -0.55
C VAL A 44 -5.39 -6.73 -1.20
N VAL A 45 -4.33 -5.93 -1.30
CA VAL A 45 -3.00 -6.37 -1.71
C VAL A 45 -2.05 -6.25 -0.52
N VAL A 46 -1.61 -7.39 -0.02
CA VAL A 46 -0.62 -7.48 1.04
C VAL A 46 0.74 -7.69 0.40
N VAL A 47 1.70 -6.82 0.73
CA VAL A 47 3.07 -6.93 0.25
C VAL A 47 3.96 -7.41 1.38
N VAL A 48 4.66 -8.52 1.20
CA VAL A 48 5.63 -9.03 2.16
C VAL A 48 7.02 -8.85 1.57
N SER A 49 7.78 -7.94 2.17
CA SER A 49 9.17 -7.68 1.89
C SER A 49 10.09 -8.66 2.62
N THR A 50 11.36 -8.69 2.25
CA THR A 50 12.28 -9.75 2.65
C THR A 50 12.63 -9.71 4.14
N GLY A 51 12.62 -10.87 4.78
CA GLY A 51 13.00 -11.04 6.19
C GLY A 51 11.92 -11.70 7.04
N THR A 52 10.71 -11.82 6.51
CA THR A 52 9.60 -12.57 7.11
C THR A 52 9.69 -14.04 6.81
N GLU A 53 9.44 -14.88 7.81
CA GLU A 53 9.20 -16.30 7.61
C GLU A 53 7.92 -16.48 6.76
N PRO A 54 8.01 -17.08 5.56
CA PRO A 54 6.88 -17.20 4.64
C PRO A 54 5.63 -17.84 5.26
N VAL A 55 5.81 -18.72 6.25
CA VAL A 55 4.73 -19.44 6.94
C VAL A 55 3.91 -18.52 7.84
N ALA A 56 4.55 -17.61 8.59
CA ALA A 56 3.87 -16.67 9.46
C ALA A 56 3.01 -15.67 8.66
N ALA A 57 3.58 -15.13 7.58
CA ALA A 57 2.85 -14.28 6.65
C ALA A 57 1.65 -15.00 6.00
N ALA A 58 1.85 -16.24 5.54
CA ALA A 58 0.77 -17.02 4.94
C ALA A 58 -0.38 -17.25 5.93
N THR A 59 -0.07 -17.64 7.17
CA THR A 59 -1.09 -17.87 8.22
C THR A 59 -1.89 -16.61 8.52
N ALA A 60 -1.22 -15.46 8.65
CA ALA A 60 -1.87 -14.18 8.91
C ALA A 60 -2.78 -13.73 7.75
N ILE A 61 -2.38 -14.03 6.51
CA ILE A 61 -3.17 -13.71 5.32
C ILE A 61 -4.40 -14.61 5.20
N GLU A 62 -4.28 -15.90 5.56
CA GLU A 62 -5.46 -16.76 5.64
C GLU A 62 -6.44 -16.29 6.72
N GLN A 63 -5.93 -15.81 7.87
CA GLN A 63 -6.80 -15.20 8.89
C GLN A 63 -7.50 -13.94 8.35
N LEU A 64 -6.77 -13.04 7.68
CA LEU A 64 -7.35 -11.86 7.06
C LEU A 64 -8.44 -12.24 6.04
N ARG A 65 -8.19 -13.26 5.22
CA ARG A 65 -9.18 -13.79 4.25
C ARG A 65 -10.43 -14.29 4.95
N ALA A 66 -10.28 -15.01 6.06
CA ALA A 66 -11.40 -15.52 6.83
C ALA A 66 -12.26 -14.38 7.45
N ASP A 67 -11.62 -13.34 7.97
CA ASP A 67 -12.29 -12.22 8.62
C ASP A 67 -12.98 -11.26 7.62
N TYR A 68 -12.35 -11.03 6.47
CA TYR A 68 -12.83 -10.10 5.43
C TYR A 68 -13.81 -10.74 4.44
N GLY A 69 -13.61 -12.01 4.08
CA GLY A 69 -14.45 -12.72 3.10
C GLY A 69 -14.29 -12.29 1.63
N GLY A 70 -13.47 -11.28 1.33
CA GLY A 70 -13.23 -10.79 -0.03
C GLY A 70 -11.83 -11.13 -0.60
N PRO A 71 -11.50 -10.61 -1.81
CA PRO A 71 -10.24 -10.92 -2.49
C PRO A 71 -8.99 -10.38 -1.79
N VAL A 72 -8.07 -11.27 -1.41
CA VAL A 72 -6.76 -10.90 -0.84
C VAL A 72 -5.62 -11.47 -1.68
N THR A 73 -4.79 -10.59 -2.23
CA THR A 73 -3.58 -10.92 -2.99
C THR A 73 -2.34 -10.76 -2.13
N LEU A 74 -1.45 -11.76 -2.14
CA LEU A 74 -0.14 -11.69 -1.51
C LEU A 74 0.95 -11.47 -2.56
N LEU A 75 1.74 -10.41 -2.40
CA LEU A 75 2.93 -10.14 -3.21
C LEU A 75 4.19 -10.34 -2.37
N TYR A 76 5.06 -11.25 -2.79
CA TYR A 76 6.31 -11.54 -2.09
C TYR A 76 7.51 -10.90 -2.78
N GLY A 77 8.17 -9.95 -2.11
CA GLY A 77 9.32 -9.21 -2.63
C GLY A 77 10.63 -10.00 -2.70
N GLY A 78 10.72 -11.14 -2.01
CA GLY A 78 11.97 -11.93 -1.95
C GLY A 78 12.36 -12.62 -3.25
N MET A 79 11.41 -12.92 -4.14
CA MET A 79 11.74 -13.51 -5.44
C MET A 79 12.46 -12.52 -6.36
N MET A 80 12.12 -11.23 -6.31
CA MET A 80 12.79 -10.20 -7.09
C MET A 80 14.23 -9.98 -6.60
N GLN A 81 14.48 -10.00 -5.29
CA GLN A 81 15.81 -9.75 -4.72
C GLN A 81 16.86 -10.80 -5.10
N SER A 82 16.52 -12.09 -5.14
CA SER A 82 17.49 -13.17 -5.45
C SER A 82 18.16 -13.02 -6.84
N ARG A 83 17.43 -12.48 -7.82
CA ARG A 83 17.94 -12.21 -9.16
C ARG A 83 18.66 -10.86 -9.27
N LEU A 84 18.26 -9.91 -8.43
CA LEU A 84 18.75 -8.53 -8.48
C LEU A 84 19.99 -8.28 -7.61
N HIS A 85 20.27 -9.13 -6.62
CA HIS A 85 21.45 -9.02 -5.75
C HIS A 85 22.78 -9.42 -6.37
N ARG A 86 22.80 -9.98 -7.59
CA ARG A 86 24.07 -10.36 -8.26
C ARG A 86 24.98 -9.19 -8.62
N HIS A 87 24.53 -7.94 -8.51
CA HIS A 87 25.29 -6.79 -9.00
C HIS A 87 25.67 -5.74 -7.94
N GLY A 88 25.46 -6.00 -6.64
CA GLY A 88 25.90 -5.08 -5.57
C GLY A 88 25.33 -3.66 -5.63
N GLY A 89 24.39 -3.41 -6.54
CA GLY A 89 23.72 -2.15 -6.81
C GLY A 89 22.23 -2.38 -6.99
N TRP A 90 21.50 -1.28 -7.14
CA TRP A 90 20.07 -1.36 -7.41
C TRP A 90 19.76 -2.16 -8.69
N PRO A 91 18.64 -2.90 -8.73
CA PRO A 91 18.09 -3.44 -9.96
C PRO A 91 18.09 -2.36 -11.06
N SER A 92 18.42 -2.69 -12.31
CA SER A 92 18.04 -1.77 -13.37
C SER A 92 16.50 -1.70 -13.41
N LEU A 93 15.93 -0.53 -13.67
CA LEU A 93 14.47 -0.36 -13.77
C LEU A 93 13.86 -1.29 -14.84
N ARG A 94 14.66 -1.70 -15.82
CA ARG A 94 14.33 -2.68 -16.84
C ARG A 94 14.23 -4.11 -16.27
N ASP A 95 15.10 -4.47 -15.32
CA ASP A 95 15.04 -5.77 -14.64
C ASP A 95 13.80 -5.88 -13.75
N VAL A 96 13.42 -4.78 -13.08
CA VAL A 96 12.19 -4.70 -12.29
C VAL A 96 10.94 -4.88 -13.15
N ALA A 97 10.95 -4.30 -14.35
CA ALA A 97 9.84 -4.46 -15.29
C ALA A 97 9.73 -5.88 -15.88
N THR A 98 10.81 -6.67 -15.87
CA THR A 98 10.90 -7.95 -16.62
C THR A 98 10.94 -9.20 -15.74
N THR A 99 11.30 -9.11 -14.46
CA THR A 99 11.34 -10.27 -13.54
C THR A 99 10.19 -10.23 -12.54
N GLY A 100 9.13 -11.01 -12.76
CA GLY A 100 7.99 -11.12 -11.84
C GLY A 100 6.97 -9.97 -11.93
N GLY A 101 7.35 -8.83 -12.51
CA GLY A 101 6.46 -7.77 -12.98
C GLY A 101 5.78 -6.96 -11.86
N PRO A 102 5.52 -5.66 -12.08
CA PRO A 102 4.56 -4.92 -11.27
C PRO A 102 3.19 -5.60 -11.32
N TYR A 103 2.57 -5.84 -10.18
CA TYR A 103 1.24 -6.43 -10.09
C TYR A 103 0.18 -5.38 -10.44
N PRO A 104 -0.65 -5.59 -11.48
CA PRO A 104 -1.75 -4.68 -11.80
C PRO A 104 -2.85 -4.83 -10.74
N ILE A 105 -3.24 -3.74 -10.08
CA ILE A 105 -4.37 -3.76 -9.14
C ILE A 105 -5.67 -3.45 -9.87
N THR A 106 -5.60 -2.42 -10.71
CA THR A 106 -6.72 -1.79 -11.41
C THR A 106 -6.15 -0.89 -12.51
N ASP A 107 -7.01 -0.33 -13.36
CA ASP A 107 -6.59 0.41 -14.55
C ASP A 107 -5.66 1.57 -14.20
N GLY A 108 -4.47 1.55 -14.80
CA GLY A 108 -3.43 2.56 -14.60
C GLY A 108 -2.70 2.49 -13.25
N TRP A 109 -2.93 1.46 -12.41
CA TRP A 109 -2.28 1.29 -11.11
C TRP A 109 -1.56 -0.04 -10.97
N ARG A 110 -0.31 0.01 -10.48
CA ARG A 110 0.54 -1.17 -10.26
C ARG A 110 1.18 -1.15 -8.88
N VAL A 111 1.31 -2.31 -8.24
CA VAL A 111 2.11 -2.51 -7.01
C VAL A 111 3.44 -3.15 -7.37
N VAL A 112 4.51 -2.66 -6.77
CA VAL A 112 5.83 -3.27 -6.85
C VAL A 112 6.33 -3.54 -5.43
N ALA A 113 6.65 -4.80 -5.16
CA ALA A 113 7.31 -5.19 -3.93
C ALA A 113 8.83 -4.94 -4.07
N LEU A 114 9.33 -3.84 -3.52
CA LEU A 114 10.74 -3.51 -3.53
C LEU A 114 11.20 -3.27 -2.10
N ASN A 115 12.26 -3.97 -1.69
CA ASN A 115 13.01 -3.62 -0.50
C ASN A 115 14.35 -3.00 -0.92
N PRO A 116 14.38 -1.70 -1.19
CA PRO A 116 15.62 -1.02 -1.45
C PRO A 116 16.44 -0.85 -0.19
N LYS A 117 17.50 -1.64 -0.06
CA LYS A 117 18.64 -1.28 0.79
C LYS A 117 19.39 -0.14 0.11
N GLY A 118 18.89 1.10 0.15
CA GLY A 118 19.57 2.20 -0.52
C GLY A 118 18.89 3.55 -0.44
N ASN A 119 19.34 4.35 0.52
CA ASN A 119 19.27 5.81 0.58
C ASN A 119 17.86 6.42 0.72
N CYS A 120 17.37 6.43 1.96
CA CYS A 120 16.21 7.16 2.48
C CYS A 120 16.28 8.70 2.31
N ARG A 121 17.30 9.25 1.64
CA ARG A 121 17.47 10.69 1.42
C ARG A 121 16.43 11.31 0.47
N TYR A 122 15.72 10.51 -0.33
CA TYR A 122 14.71 11.00 -1.28
C TYR A 122 13.50 10.06 -1.34
N ALA A 123 12.66 10.09 -0.31
CA ALA A 123 11.41 9.33 -0.27
C ALA A 123 10.56 9.58 -1.53
N GLY A 124 10.10 8.51 -2.18
CA GLY A 124 9.19 8.55 -3.33
C GLY A 124 9.85 8.80 -4.68
N ALA A 125 11.13 9.21 -4.71
CA ALA A 125 11.86 9.40 -5.97
C ALA A 125 11.93 8.11 -6.81
N GLN A 126 11.97 6.95 -6.14
CA GLN A 126 12.01 5.65 -6.79
C GLN A 126 10.65 5.24 -7.33
N ALA A 127 9.59 5.47 -6.56
CA ALA A 127 8.23 5.27 -7.02
C ALA A 127 7.93 6.13 -8.28
N ILE A 128 8.40 7.39 -8.32
CA ILE A 128 8.25 8.25 -9.52
C ILE A 128 9.02 7.68 -10.71
N ARG A 129 10.27 7.26 -10.51
CA ARG A 129 11.09 6.69 -11.60
C ARG A 129 10.43 5.46 -12.19
N LEU A 130 9.89 4.57 -11.36
CA LEU A 130 9.13 3.40 -11.79
C LEU A 130 7.85 3.79 -12.51
N ALA A 131 7.07 4.73 -11.96
CA ALA A 131 5.84 5.22 -12.58
C ALA A 131 6.08 5.76 -14.00
N ARG A 132 7.19 6.49 -14.19
CA ARG A 132 7.61 6.98 -15.52
C ARG A 132 7.97 5.86 -16.49
N VAL A 133 8.79 4.90 -16.07
CA VAL A 133 9.22 3.77 -16.93
C VAL A 133 8.03 2.89 -17.29
N LEU A 134 7.16 2.62 -16.33
CA LEU A 134 6.02 1.73 -16.48
C LEU A 134 4.83 2.38 -17.19
N ARG A 135 4.89 3.70 -17.40
CA ARG A 135 3.79 4.53 -17.87
C ARG A 135 2.48 4.29 -17.10
N SER A 136 2.57 4.27 -15.77
CA SER A 136 1.50 3.87 -14.86
C SER A 136 1.65 4.57 -13.51
N ASN A 137 0.56 4.71 -12.75
CA ASN A 137 0.65 4.98 -11.32
C ASN A 137 1.27 3.78 -10.61
N VAL A 138 2.07 4.03 -9.57
CA VAL A 138 2.85 2.98 -8.88
C VAL A 138 2.74 3.12 -7.37
N ILE A 139 2.52 1.99 -6.70
CA ILE A 139 2.72 1.81 -5.26
C ILE A 139 3.95 0.92 -5.07
N CYS A 140 5.01 1.47 -4.52
CA CYS A 140 6.24 0.78 -4.18
C CYS A 140 6.23 0.46 -2.68
N ALA A 141 6.25 -0.83 -2.33
CA ALA A 141 6.06 -1.31 -0.96
C ALA A 141 7.27 -2.10 -0.48
N GLY A 142 7.69 -1.89 0.78
CA GLY A 142 8.81 -2.59 1.43
C GLY A 142 10.06 -1.73 1.66
N GLY A 143 9.97 -0.42 1.38
CA GLY A 143 11.03 0.56 1.61
C GLY A 143 11.16 0.99 3.07
N SER A 144 12.12 1.86 3.36
CA SER A 144 12.33 2.47 4.68
C SER A 144 11.80 3.91 4.76
N SER A 145 10.92 4.30 3.84
CA SER A 145 10.35 5.64 3.76
C SER A 145 8.91 5.59 3.29
N THR A 146 8.13 6.57 3.73
CA THR A 146 6.71 6.70 3.37
C THR A 146 6.50 8.04 2.66
N SER A 147 5.93 8.02 1.46
CA SER A 147 5.63 9.23 0.70
C SER A 147 4.56 9.01 -0.37
N VAL A 148 3.79 10.06 -0.67
CA VAL A 148 2.90 10.13 -1.83
C VAL A 148 3.33 11.31 -2.66
N LEU A 149 3.64 11.08 -3.93
CA LEU A 149 4.05 12.10 -4.88
C LEU A 149 3.17 12.04 -6.13
N SER A 150 2.81 13.20 -6.65
CA SER A 150 2.22 13.35 -7.96
C SER A 150 3.16 14.15 -8.85
N VAL A 151 3.38 13.70 -10.09
CA VAL A 151 4.06 14.50 -11.10
C VAL A 151 3.27 14.51 -12.40
N THR A 152 3.20 15.65 -13.07
CA THR A 152 2.67 15.71 -14.43
C THR A 152 3.75 15.27 -15.41
N VAL A 153 3.43 14.33 -16.28
CA VAL A 153 4.32 13.84 -17.34
C VAL A 153 3.68 14.09 -18.69
N LYS A 154 4.51 14.40 -19.69
CA LYS A 154 4.06 14.52 -21.08
C LYS A 154 4.30 13.20 -21.80
N TRP A 155 3.22 12.58 -22.23
CA TRP A 155 3.18 11.28 -22.87
C TRP A 155 2.39 11.39 -24.16
N ASP A 156 3.02 11.07 -25.29
CA ASP A 156 2.40 11.14 -26.62
C ASP A 156 1.72 12.50 -26.90
N GLY A 157 2.31 13.57 -26.37
CA GLY A 157 1.80 14.95 -26.51
C GLY A 157 0.80 15.38 -25.43
N CYS A 158 0.24 14.46 -24.65
CA CYS A 158 -0.72 14.72 -23.59
C CYS A 158 -0.05 14.86 -22.22
N GLU A 159 -0.45 15.86 -21.44
CA GLU A 159 -0.07 15.96 -20.03
C GLU A 159 -0.95 15.04 -19.19
N THR A 160 -0.32 14.14 -18.44
CA THR A 160 -0.99 13.15 -17.61
C THR A 160 -0.41 13.20 -16.20
N PRO A 161 -1.23 13.37 -15.14
CA PRO A 161 -0.75 13.22 -13.79
C PRO A 161 -0.46 11.75 -13.52
N ILE A 162 0.71 11.47 -12.93
CA ILE A 162 1.06 10.15 -12.42
C ILE A 162 1.30 10.23 -10.92
N TRP A 163 0.76 9.24 -10.23
CA TRP A 163 0.92 9.06 -8.80
C TRP A 163 1.98 7.99 -8.53
N ALA A 164 2.82 8.30 -7.56
CA ALA A 164 3.90 7.47 -7.10
C ALA A 164 3.86 7.44 -5.58
N VAL A 165 3.61 6.26 -5.03
CA VAL A 165 3.55 6.04 -3.59
C VAL A 165 4.71 5.16 -3.19
N GLU A 166 5.42 5.54 -2.14
CA GLU A 166 6.39 4.70 -1.45
C GLU A 166 5.83 4.40 -0.06
N LEU A 167 5.76 3.13 0.29
CA LEU A 167 5.29 2.69 1.60
C LEU A 167 6.42 2.07 2.40
N GLY A 168 6.66 2.67 3.56
CA GLY A 168 7.56 2.17 4.57
C GLY A 168 7.05 0.85 5.14
N ARG A 169 7.95 0.08 5.76
CA ARG A 169 7.56 -1.16 6.43
C ARG A 169 6.75 -0.84 7.70
N VAL A 170 5.85 -1.74 8.06
CA VAL A 170 5.26 -1.72 9.40
C VAL A 170 6.24 -2.35 10.40
N PRO A 171 6.70 -1.63 11.43
CA PRO A 171 7.76 -2.10 12.29
C PRO A 171 7.25 -3.16 13.25
N ALA A 172 7.71 -4.37 12.97
CA ALA A 172 7.64 -5.57 13.78
C ALA A 172 8.39 -5.49 15.12
N GLY A 173 7.94 -4.67 16.07
CA GLY A 173 8.53 -4.62 17.42
C GLY A 173 10.00 -4.19 17.46
N ARG A 174 10.48 -3.42 16.47
CA ARG A 174 11.82 -2.80 16.46
C ARG A 174 11.71 -1.29 16.62
N THR A 175 12.77 -0.68 17.14
CA THR A 175 12.93 0.78 17.23
C THR A 175 12.81 1.39 15.84
N VAL A 176 11.72 2.10 15.63
CA VAL A 176 11.37 2.76 14.37
C VAL A 176 12.26 3.99 14.23
N SER A 177 12.97 4.11 13.11
CA SER A 177 13.55 5.42 12.76
C SER A 177 12.40 6.42 12.62
N ALA A 178 12.56 7.69 13.01
CA ALA A 178 11.53 8.72 12.85
C ALA A 178 11.03 8.89 11.39
N MET A 179 11.75 8.32 10.42
CA MET A 179 11.39 8.32 9.00
C MET A 179 10.60 7.08 8.52
N GLU A 180 10.47 6.06 9.36
CA GLU A 180 9.76 4.82 9.04
C GLU A 180 8.34 4.87 9.60
N LEU A 181 7.47 5.68 9.02
CA LEU A 181 6.06 5.68 9.45
C LEU A 181 5.34 4.47 8.87
N PRO A 182 4.96 3.45 9.68
CA PRO A 182 4.08 2.38 9.23
C PRO A 182 2.85 2.97 8.56
N SER A 183 2.52 2.48 7.36
CA SER A 183 1.38 3.00 6.62
C SER A 183 0.83 2.00 5.62
N PHE A 184 -0.42 2.22 5.21
CA PHE A 184 -1.04 1.55 4.08
C PHE A 184 -1.72 2.58 3.17
N VAL A 185 -2.16 2.14 1.99
CA VAL A 185 -2.84 2.99 1.01
C VAL A 185 -4.25 2.52 0.79
N ILE A 186 -5.17 3.48 0.73
CA ILE A 186 -6.51 3.29 0.19
C ILE A 186 -6.53 3.97 -1.18
N LEU A 187 -7.01 3.24 -2.19
CA LEU A 187 -7.16 3.71 -3.55
C LEU A 187 -8.64 3.59 -3.96
N GLU A 188 -9.29 4.74 -4.18
CA GLU A 188 -10.64 4.79 -4.74
C GLU A 188 -10.58 5.07 -6.24
N VAL A 189 -11.02 4.11 -7.06
CA VAL A 189 -11.06 4.21 -8.53
C VAL A 189 -12.50 4.36 -8.98
N GLY A 190 -12.74 5.25 -9.95
CA GLY A 190 -14.09 5.65 -10.38
C GLY A 190 -14.36 7.14 -10.13
N ARG A 191 -13.55 7.77 -9.28
CA ARG A 191 -13.39 9.23 -9.19
C ARG A 191 -12.11 9.61 -9.93
N GLN A 192 -12.21 10.44 -10.96
CA GLN A 192 -11.07 10.86 -11.78
C GLN A 192 -10.52 12.21 -11.28
N PRO A 193 -9.21 12.35 -11.02
CA PRO A 193 -8.20 11.28 -10.92
C PRO A 193 -8.29 10.51 -9.59
N ALA A 194 -7.99 9.21 -9.62
CA ALA A 194 -7.93 8.37 -8.42
C ALA A 194 -6.71 8.79 -7.59
N GLN A 195 -6.93 9.56 -6.52
CA GLN A 195 -5.89 10.01 -5.61
C GLN A 195 -5.67 8.97 -4.52
N PRO A 196 -4.43 8.49 -4.29
CA PRO A 196 -4.14 7.57 -3.20
C PRO A 196 -4.26 8.31 -1.85
N GLN A 197 -4.98 7.71 -0.91
CA GLN A 197 -5.00 8.14 0.49
C GLN A 197 -3.98 7.31 1.27
N LEU A 198 -2.98 7.98 1.81
CA LEU A 198 -2.02 7.38 2.72
C LEU A 198 -2.59 7.38 4.14
N VAL A 199 -2.58 6.23 4.79
CA VAL A 199 -3.02 6.06 6.17
C VAL A 199 -1.84 5.59 7.00
N SER A 200 -1.41 6.41 7.95
CA SER A 200 -0.30 6.09 8.84
C SER A 200 -0.82 5.49 10.15
N PHE A 201 -0.12 4.47 10.64
CA PHE A 201 -0.32 3.95 11.99
C PHE A 201 0.37 4.85 13.00
N ARG A 202 -0.24 4.97 14.18
CA ARG A 202 0.37 5.54 15.38
C ARG A 202 1.30 4.51 16.03
N ALA A 203 2.09 4.97 16.99
CA ALA A 203 3.03 4.11 17.72
C ALA A 203 2.37 2.94 18.46
N ASP A 204 1.09 3.06 18.82
CA ASP A 204 0.29 2.01 19.46
C ASP A 204 -0.39 1.05 18.46
N GLY A 205 -0.16 1.24 17.16
CA GLY A 205 -0.79 0.47 16.08
C GLY A 205 -2.20 0.93 15.71
N SER A 206 -2.73 1.99 16.32
CA SER A 206 -4.01 2.57 15.92
C SER A 206 -3.90 3.44 14.67
N PHE A 207 -5.00 3.70 13.98
CA PHE A 207 -5.09 4.66 12.88
C PHE A 207 -6.52 5.18 12.70
N THR A 208 -6.69 6.19 11.85
CA THR A 208 -8.01 6.79 11.57
C THR A 208 -8.27 6.84 10.06
N VAL A 209 -9.47 6.42 9.65
CA VAL A 209 -9.98 6.54 8.27
C VAL A 209 -11.36 7.16 8.34
N ASP A 210 -11.60 8.22 7.58
CA ASP A 210 -12.89 8.93 7.52
C ASP A 210 -13.45 9.33 8.90
N GLY A 211 -12.57 9.68 9.84
CA GLY A 211 -12.92 10.06 11.20
C GLY A 211 -13.23 8.89 12.16
N VAL A 212 -13.16 7.64 11.69
CA VAL A 212 -13.31 6.44 12.53
C VAL A 212 -11.94 5.93 12.96
N GLU A 213 -11.77 5.72 14.26
CA GLU A 213 -10.54 5.17 14.82
C GLU A 213 -10.59 3.64 14.88
N TYR A 214 -9.50 3.03 14.43
CA TYR A 214 -9.25 1.59 14.46
C TYR A 214 -8.07 1.32 15.39
N ALA A 215 -8.27 0.52 16.42
CA ALA A 215 -7.26 0.18 17.41
C ALA A 215 -7.40 -1.28 17.87
N ASP A 216 -6.43 -1.76 18.65
CA ASP A 216 -6.47 -3.05 19.32
C ASP A 216 -7.27 -2.99 20.63
N GLY A 217 -8.55 -2.67 20.46
CA GLY A 217 -9.56 -2.34 21.45
C GLY A 217 -10.76 -1.80 20.69
N SER A 218 -11.93 -1.63 21.30
CA SER A 218 -13.19 -1.24 20.62
C SER A 218 -13.01 -0.15 19.54
N THR A 219 -13.69 -0.30 18.39
CA THR A 219 -13.83 0.76 17.39
C THR A 219 -14.65 1.90 17.99
N THR A 220 -14.03 3.04 18.23
CA THR A 220 -14.71 4.25 18.70
C THR A 220 -15.25 5.01 17.49
N ALA A 221 -16.58 5.09 17.38
CA ALA A 221 -17.24 5.94 16.39
C ALA A 221 -16.85 7.42 16.61
N PRO A 222 -16.84 8.26 15.56
CA PRO A 222 -16.56 9.68 15.70
C PRO A 222 -17.52 10.29 16.73
N SER A 223 -16.96 10.95 17.75
CA SER A 223 -17.74 11.74 18.70
C SER A 223 -18.39 12.88 17.94
N SER A 224 -19.63 12.68 17.48
CA SER A 224 -20.45 13.76 16.93
C SER A 224 -20.42 14.93 17.91
N MET A 225 -20.07 16.12 17.41
CA MET A 225 -20.14 17.38 18.15
C MET A 225 -21.41 17.40 18.98
N ARG A 226 -21.26 17.42 20.32
CA ARG A 226 -22.34 17.81 21.21
C ARG A 226 -22.67 19.26 20.88
N THR A 227 -23.72 19.47 20.11
CA THR A 227 -24.40 20.76 20.08
C THR A 227 -24.89 21.01 21.51
N ALA A 228 -24.30 22.00 22.17
CA ALA A 228 -24.83 22.49 23.43
C ALA A 228 -26.23 23.06 23.17
N ALA A 229 -27.22 22.54 23.89
CA ALA A 229 -28.53 23.16 24.06
C ALA A 229 -28.43 24.24 25.14
#